data_AF-A0A1Q3PB26-F1
#
_entry.id   AF-A0A1Q3PB26-F1
#
_cell.length_a   1.000
_cell.length_b   1.000
_cell.length_c   1.000
_cell.angle_alpha   90.00
_cell.angle_beta   90.00
_cell.angle_gamma   90.00
#
_symmetry.space_group_name_H-M   'P 1'
#
loop_
_entity.id
_entity.type
_entity.pdbx_description
1 polymer ?
#
loop_
_entity_poly.entity_id
_entity_poly.type
_entity_poly.pdbx_seq_one_letter_code
_entity_poly.pdbx_strand_id
1 'polypeptide(L)'
;MTKHIHHGRNIKRFREMLGIKQEGLAFELGGEWSQKRVSLLEQKEVVEQEILDQVAQILKVPTEAIKNFSEEAAINIIASTLNDNAGSINNNCTINFNPIEKWVEALDENRKLYERLLASEQEKVELLKRLFENSK
;
A
#
# COMPACT_ATOMS: atom_id res chain seq x y z
N MET A 1 -10.71 29.19 6.56
CA MET A 1 -10.78 28.37 7.79
C MET A 1 -9.38 27.84 8.04
N THR A 2 -8.76 28.19 9.17
CA THR A 2 -7.43 27.70 9.53
C THR A 2 -7.52 26.20 9.74
N LYS A 3 -6.81 25.44 8.91
CA LYS A 3 -6.76 23.99 9.00
C LYS A 3 -5.96 23.64 10.25
N HIS A 4 -6.64 23.37 11.36
CA HIS A 4 -6.00 22.93 12.59
C HIS A 4 -5.52 21.50 12.40
N ILE A 5 -4.21 21.34 12.23
CA ILE A 5 -3.60 20.03 12.04
C ILE A 5 -3.29 19.43 13.40
N HIS A 6 -3.86 18.28 13.68
CA HIS A 6 -3.69 17.59 14.96
C HIS A 6 -2.58 16.53 14.85
N HIS A 7 -1.37 16.87 15.31
CA HIS A 7 -0.19 16.01 15.21
C HIS A 7 -0.39 14.66 15.89
N GLY A 8 -0.96 14.62 17.10
CA GLY A 8 -1.22 13.37 17.82
C GLY A 8 -2.13 12.39 17.07
N ARG A 9 -3.22 12.87 16.47
CA ARG A 9 -4.13 12.07 15.64
C ARG A 9 -3.42 11.53 14.40
N ASN A 10 -2.55 12.34 13.79
CA ASN A 10 -1.76 11.92 12.64
C ASN A 10 -0.78 10.81 13.02
N ILE A 11 -0.06 10.96 14.13
CA ILE A 11 0.83 9.92 14.69
C ILE A 11 0.06 8.61 14.91
N LYS A 12 -1.13 8.68 15.54
CA LYS A 12 -1.99 7.50 15.77
C LYS A 12 -2.33 6.78 14.47
N ARG A 13 -2.72 7.53 13.43
CA ARG A 13 -3.08 6.98 12.12
C ARG A 13 -1.91 6.28 11.43
N PHE A 14 -0.74 6.90 11.39
CA PHE A 14 0.45 6.28 10.81
C PHE A 14 0.86 5.02 11.60
N ARG A 15 0.79 5.06 12.92
CA ARG A 15 1.05 3.90 13.77
C ARG A 15 0.09 2.74 13.46
N GLU A 16 -1.21 3.01 13.35
CA GLU A 16 -2.23 2.02 13.02
C GLU A 16 -2.06 1.46 11.59
N MET A 17 -1.74 2.32 10.62
CA MET A 17 -1.49 1.93 9.24
C MET A 17 -0.29 0.98 9.10
N LEU A 18 0.73 1.17 9.94
CA LEU A 18 1.92 0.32 9.99
C LEU A 18 1.75 -0.90 10.91
N GLY A 19 0.58 -1.10 11.51
CA GLY A 19 0.29 -2.25 12.38
C GLY A 19 1.06 -2.23 13.71
N ILE A 20 1.59 -1.09 14.12
CA ILE A 20 2.41 -0.96 15.33
C ILE A 20 1.51 -0.76 16.55
N LYS A 21 1.72 -1.53 17.62
CA LYS A 21 1.01 -1.31 18.91
C LYS A 21 1.59 -0.11 19.63
N GLN A 22 0.80 0.56 20.48
CA GLN A 22 1.31 1.68 21.31
C GLN A 22 2.52 1.27 22.17
N GLU A 23 2.54 0.03 22.67
CA GLU A 23 3.69 -0.55 23.37
C GLU A 23 4.93 -0.66 22.49
N GLY A 24 4.76 -1.05 21.23
CA GLY A 24 5.86 -1.13 20.26
C GLY A 24 6.46 0.25 19.96
N LEU A 25 5.61 1.26 19.76
CA LEU A 25 6.07 2.63 19.57
C LEU A 25 6.78 3.17 20.83
N ALA A 26 6.25 2.86 22.02
CA ALA A 26 6.89 3.25 23.29
C ALA A 26 8.27 2.58 23.46
N PHE A 27 8.38 1.31 23.08
CA PHE A 27 9.64 0.55 23.15
C PHE A 27 10.72 1.16 22.25
N GLU A 28 10.36 1.51 21.01
CA GLU A 28 11.27 2.14 20.04
C GLU A 28 11.67 3.56 20.43
N LEU A 29 10.74 4.35 21.00
CA LEU A 29 11.04 5.68 21.54
C LEU A 29 11.97 5.62 22.77
N GLY A 30 11.92 4.51 23.52
CA GLY A 30 12.82 4.23 24.63
C GLY A 30 12.67 5.17 25.83
N GLY A 31 13.56 5.01 26.81
CA GLY A 31 13.64 5.88 27.98
C GLY A 31 12.35 5.95 28.80
N GLU A 32 11.76 7.13 28.84
CA GLU A 32 10.62 7.47 29.69
C GLU A 32 9.25 7.13 29.05
N TRP A 33 9.26 6.59 27.82
CA TRP A 33 8.06 6.27 27.05
C TRP A 33 7.39 4.97 27.50
N SER A 34 6.09 5.07 27.79
CA SER A 34 5.23 3.93 28.11
C SER A 34 3.99 3.95 27.22
N GLN A 35 3.26 2.84 27.16
CA GLN A 35 1.98 2.75 26.42
C GLN A 35 1.02 3.90 26.81
N LYS A 36 0.96 4.26 28.10
CA LYS A 36 0.17 5.40 28.59
C LYS A 36 0.66 6.75 28.05
N ARG A 37 1.98 6.98 28.01
CA ARG A 37 2.56 8.23 27.48
C ARG A 37 2.37 8.36 25.98
N VAL A 38 2.48 7.26 25.23
CA VAL A 38 2.15 7.25 23.79
C VAL A 38 0.67 7.58 23.59
N SER A 39 -0.23 7.01 24.38
CA SER A 39 -1.65 7.38 24.32
C SER A 39 -1.89 8.87 24.61
N LEU A 40 -1.17 9.47 25.55
CA LEU A 40 -1.26 10.90 25.83
C LEU A 40 -0.68 11.76 24.69
N LEU A 41 0.42 11.31 24.08
CA LEU A 41 1.01 11.96 22.91
C LEU A 41 0.03 12.00 21.74
N GLU A 42 -0.68 10.89 21.48
CA GLU A 42 -1.68 10.79 20.41
C GLU A 42 -2.89 11.73 20.62
N GLN A 43 -3.15 12.18 21.85
CA GLN A 43 -4.22 13.12 22.17
C GLN A 43 -3.78 14.59 22.09
N LYS A 44 -2.46 14.86 21.95
CA LYS A 44 -1.95 16.23 21.84
C LYS A 44 -2.19 16.78 20.43
N GLU A 45 -2.78 17.96 20.36
CA GLU A 45 -2.99 18.68 19.10
C GLU A 45 -1.65 19.10 18.49
N VAL A 46 -0.75 19.65 19.30
CA VAL A 46 0.60 20.03 18.91
C VAL A 46 1.61 19.21 19.70
N VAL A 47 2.56 18.63 18.97
CA VAL A 47 3.66 17.83 19.50
C VAL A 47 4.97 18.55 19.22
N GLU A 48 5.90 18.51 20.17
CA GLU A 48 7.24 19.08 20.06
C GLU A 48 8.00 18.48 18.87
N GLN A 49 8.76 19.31 18.17
CA GLN A 49 9.44 18.94 16.93
C GLN A 49 10.39 17.74 17.13
N GLU A 50 11.13 17.70 18.23
CA GLU A 50 12.06 16.61 18.54
C GLU A 50 11.34 15.26 18.66
N ILE A 51 10.21 15.22 19.36
CA ILE A 51 9.39 14.00 19.51
C ILE A 51 8.79 13.61 18.16
N LEU A 52 8.34 14.59 17.38
CA LEU A 52 7.77 14.36 16.06
C LEU A 52 8.79 13.73 15.10
N ASP A 53 10.04 14.20 15.12
CA ASP A 53 11.13 13.67 14.31
C ASP A 53 11.52 12.25 14.74
N GLN A 54 11.57 11.99 16.05
CA GLN A 54 11.80 10.64 16.58
C GLN A 54 10.71 9.65 16.14
N VAL A 55 9.45 10.06 16.26
CA VAL A 55 8.31 9.24 15.83
C VAL A 55 8.34 9.02 14.32
N ALA A 56 8.64 10.05 13.53
CA ALA A 56 8.77 9.96 12.08
C ALA A 56 9.87 8.96 11.68
N GLN A 57 11.01 8.99 12.36
CA GLN A 57 12.12 8.07 12.15
C GLN A 57 11.73 6.61 12.46
N ILE A 58 11.05 6.37 13.58
CA ILE A 58 10.59 5.02 13.98
C ILE A 58 9.56 4.48 12.98
N LEU A 59 8.60 5.31 12.59
CA LEU A 59 7.56 4.96 11.61
C LEU A 59 8.10 4.96 10.17
N LYS A 60 9.36 5.35 9.95
CA LYS A 60 10.01 5.47 8.63
C LYS A 60 9.21 6.32 7.64
N VAL A 61 8.61 7.40 8.14
CA VAL A 61 7.88 8.39 7.34
C VAL A 61 8.56 9.75 7.45
N PRO A 62 8.45 10.63 6.45
CA PRO A 62 8.91 12.01 6.59
C PRO A 62 8.15 12.72 7.70
N THR A 63 8.83 13.51 8.53
CA THR A 63 8.17 14.32 9.57
C THR A 63 7.08 15.22 8.98
N GLU A 64 7.35 15.79 7.81
CA GLU A 64 6.39 16.62 7.07
C GLU A 64 5.13 15.85 6.67
N ALA A 65 5.18 14.53 6.51
CA ALA A 65 3.99 13.73 6.29
C ALA A 65 3.08 13.75 7.53
N ILE A 66 3.64 13.68 8.75
CA ILE A 66 2.87 13.76 10.00
C ILE A 66 2.31 15.17 10.21
N LYS A 67 3.07 16.23 9.87
CA LYS A 67 2.61 17.62 10.00
C LYS A 67 1.56 18.02 8.99
N ASN A 68 1.66 17.55 7.75
CA ASN A 68 0.78 17.96 6.66
C ASN A 68 -0.37 16.97 6.41
N PHE A 69 -0.42 15.86 7.16
CA PHE A 69 -1.52 14.90 7.04
C PHE A 69 -2.83 15.53 7.46
N SER A 70 -3.82 15.43 6.58
CA SER A 70 -5.19 15.84 6.84
C SER A 70 -6.15 14.79 6.35
N GLU A 71 -7.10 14.44 7.21
CA GLU A 71 -8.09 13.41 6.94
C GLU A 71 -8.94 13.73 5.71
N GLU A 72 -9.24 15.01 5.44
CA GLU A 72 -9.93 15.45 4.23
C GLU A 72 -9.16 15.15 2.94
N ALA A 73 -7.83 15.25 2.94
CA ALA A 73 -7.01 14.90 1.78
C ALA A 73 -6.95 13.38 1.56
N ALA A 74 -6.88 12.61 2.65
CA ALA A 74 -6.89 11.14 2.57
C ALA A 74 -8.27 10.59 2.16
N ILE A 75 -9.36 11.16 2.69
CA ILE A 75 -10.73 10.83 2.29
C ILE A 75 -10.96 11.26 0.84
N ASN A 76 -10.50 12.43 0.40
CA ASN A 76 -10.62 12.81 -1.01
C ASN A 76 -9.85 11.85 -1.93
N ILE A 77 -8.66 11.37 -1.56
CA ILE A 77 -7.93 10.37 -2.35
C ILE A 77 -8.66 9.03 -2.35
N ILE A 78 -9.13 8.53 -1.20
CA ILE A 78 -9.82 7.23 -1.12
C ILE A 78 -11.20 7.30 -1.81
N ALA A 79 -11.94 8.39 -1.65
CA ALA A 79 -13.23 8.62 -2.30
C ALA A 79 -13.07 8.81 -3.81
N SER A 80 -12.04 9.53 -4.29
CA SER A 80 -11.79 9.66 -5.73
C SER A 80 -11.25 8.37 -6.36
N THR A 81 -10.50 7.55 -5.62
CA THR A 81 -9.98 6.26 -6.13
C THR A 81 -11.06 5.17 -6.17
N LEU A 82 -12.05 5.22 -5.28
CA LEU A 82 -13.12 4.23 -5.22
C LEU A 82 -14.37 4.62 -6.01
N ASN A 83 -14.60 5.92 -6.24
CA ASN A 83 -15.90 6.39 -6.73
C ASN A 83 -15.93 6.88 -8.17
N ASP A 84 -14.83 7.26 -8.83
CA ASP A 84 -14.95 7.69 -10.23
C ASP A 84 -13.63 7.67 -11.03
N ASN A 85 -13.69 7.00 -12.18
CA ASN A 85 -12.77 7.10 -13.33
C ASN A 85 -12.71 8.52 -13.97
N ALA A 86 -12.85 9.61 -13.20
CA ALA A 86 -13.00 10.96 -13.77
C ALA A 86 -12.34 12.11 -12.97
N GLY A 87 -11.55 11.83 -11.94
CA GLY A 87 -10.96 12.85 -11.08
C GLY A 87 -9.47 13.12 -11.34
N SER A 88 -9.16 13.95 -12.34
CA SER A 88 -7.83 14.53 -12.54
C SER A 88 -7.31 15.22 -11.27
N ILE A 89 -6.39 14.56 -10.55
CA ILE A 89 -5.47 15.24 -9.64
C ILE A 89 -4.06 15.08 -10.21
N ASN A 90 -3.70 16.09 -11.00
CA ASN A 90 -2.33 16.47 -11.30
C ASN A 90 -1.53 16.61 -10.00
N ASN A 91 -0.91 15.52 -9.56
CA ASN A 91 0.28 15.57 -8.73
C ASN A 91 1.36 14.78 -9.44
N ASN A 92 2.43 15.49 -9.75
CA ASN A 92 3.58 15.19 -10.60
C ASN A 92 4.42 13.95 -10.21
N CYS A 93 3.80 12.87 -9.74
CA CYS A 93 4.40 11.54 -9.65
C CYS A 93 3.90 10.74 -10.83
N THR A 94 4.71 10.63 -11.88
CA THR A 94 4.53 9.71 -13.00
C THR A 94 4.73 8.28 -12.50
N ILE A 95 3.86 7.81 -11.60
CA ILE A 95 3.72 6.38 -11.34
C ILE A 95 2.91 5.86 -12.51
N ASN A 96 3.60 5.53 -13.59
CA ASN A 96 3.05 4.84 -14.76
C ASN A 96 2.75 3.38 -14.42
N PHE A 97 1.94 3.16 -13.38
CA PHE A 97 1.41 1.87 -13.02
C PHE A 97 -0.08 1.95 -13.30
N ASN A 98 -0.45 1.67 -14.55
CA ASN A 98 -1.84 1.50 -14.91
C ASN A 98 -2.25 0.05 -14.62
N PRO A 99 -3.00 -0.23 -13.54
CA PRO A 99 -3.38 -1.59 -13.17
C PRO A 99 -4.22 -2.28 -14.26
N ILE A 100 -4.96 -1.51 -15.08
CA ILE A 100 -5.75 -2.06 -16.19
C ILE A 100 -4.82 -2.58 -17.30
N GLU A 101 -3.78 -1.82 -17.65
CA GLU A 101 -2.82 -2.21 -18.67
C GLU A 101 -2.07 -3.50 -18.29
N LYS A 102 -1.60 -3.57 -17.03
CA LYS A 102 -0.97 -4.80 -16.51
C LYS A 102 -1.93 -5.99 -16.44
N TRP A 103 -3.21 -5.74 -16.19
CA TRP A 103 -4.21 -6.80 -16.19
C TRP A 103 -4.48 -7.32 -17.60
N VAL A 104 -4.55 -6.44 -18.60
CA VAL A 104 -4.65 -6.82 -20.01
C VAL A 104 -3.42 -7.63 -20.46
N GLU A 105 -2.22 -7.18 -20.09
CA GLU A 105 -0.98 -7.90 -20.37
C GLU A 105 -1.00 -9.31 -19.76
N ALA A 106 -1.40 -9.45 -18.49
CA ALA A 106 -1.52 -10.75 -17.83
C ALA A 106 -2.56 -11.67 -18.50
N LEU A 107 -3.66 -11.12 -19.04
CA LEU A 107 -4.66 -11.89 -19.78
C LEU A 107 -4.11 -12.39 -21.12
N ASP A 108 -3.34 -11.56 -21.83
CA ASP A 108 -2.70 -11.94 -23.09
C ASP A 108 -1.61 -12.99 -22.88
N GLU A 109 -0.82 -12.88 -21.82
CA GLU A 109 0.16 -13.91 -21.43
C GLU A 109 -0.52 -15.24 -21.10
N ASN A 110 -1.62 -15.21 -20.34
CA ASN A 110 -2.42 -16.41 -20.05
C ASN A 110 -2.95 -17.04 -21.34
N ARG A 111 -3.48 -16.24 -22.28
CA ARG A 111 -3.97 -16.75 -23.56
C ARG A 111 -2.87 -17.48 -24.34
N LYS A 112 -1.68 -16.87 -24.45
CA LYS A 112 -0.52 -17.50 -25.10
C LYS A 112 -0.09 -18.79 -24.40
N LEU A 113 -0.16 -18.83 -23.07
CA LEU A 113 0.15 -20.02 -22.28
C LEU A 113 -0.85 -21.15 -22.59
N TYR A 114 -2.15 -20.84 -22.67
CA TYR A 114 -3.19 -21.80 -23.02
C TYR A 114 -3.04 -22.32 -24.45
N GLU A 115 -2.70 -21.48 -25.42
CA GLU A 115 -2.42 -21.91 -26.80
C GLU A 115 -1.23 -22.90 -26.86
N ARG A 116 -0.16 -22.61 -26.12
CA ARG A 116 1.00 -23.52 -26.02
C ARG A 116 0.66 -24.83 -25.32
N LEU A 117 -0.16 -24.78 -24.28
CA LEU A 117 -0.61 -25.98 -23.58
C LEU A 117 -1.45 -26.85 -24.52
N LEU A 118 -2.38 -26.26 -25.27
CA LEU A 118 -3.20 -26.97 -26.24
C LEU A 118 -2.33 -27.64 -27.32
N ALA A 119 -1.32 -26.95 -27.83
CA ALA A 119 -0.37 -27.51 -28.79
C ALA A 119 0.40 -28.71 -28.19
N SER A 120 0.92 -28.56 -26.96
CA SER A 120 1.60 -29.65 -26.24
C SER A 120 0.68 -30.87 -26.06
N GLU A 121 -0.59 -30.67 -25.72
CA GLU A 121 -1.55 -31.77 -25.58
C GLU A 121 -1.84 -32.46 -26.92
N GLN A 122 -1.96 -31.70 -28.01
CA GLN A 122 -2.12 -32.25 -29.36
C GLN A 122 -0.91 -33.08 -29.79
N GLU A 123 0.31 -32.59 -29.55
CA GLU A 123 1.55 -33.31 -29.84
C GLU A 123 1.66 -34.62 -29.05
N LYS A 124 1.31 -34.60 -27.76
CA LYS A 124 1.27 -35.83 -26.94
C LYS A 124 0.27 -36.84 -27.47
N VAL A 125 -0.93 -36.40 -27.85
CA VAL A 125 -1.96 -37.29 -28.41
C VAL A 125 -1.49 -37.90 -29.73
N GLU A 126 -0.84 -37.12 -30.58
CA GLU A 126 -0.27 -37.59 -31.85
C GLU A 126 0.85 -38.61 -31.62
N LEU A 127 1.76 -38.37 -30.68
CA LEU A 127 2.81 -39.30 -30.29
C LEU A 127 2.21 -40.63 -29.79
N LEU A 128 1.19 -40.56 -28.93
CA LEU A 128 0.49 -41.73 -28.41
C LEU A 128 -0.17 -42.53 -29.56
N LYS A 129 -0.83 -41.87 -30.51
CA LYS A 129 -1.41 -42.53 -31.70
C LYS A 129 -0.36 -43.29 -32.50
N ARG A 130 0.79 -42.67 -32.78
CA ARG A 130 1.90 -43.32 -33.51
C ARG A 130 2.46 -44.52 -32.75
N LEU A 131 2.58 -44.44 -31.43
CA LEU A 131 3.01 -45.58 -30.61
C LEU A 131 2.00 -46.74 -30.68
N PHE A 132 0.69 -46.43 -30.65
CA PHE A 132 -0.35 -47.44 -30.83
C PHE A 132 -0.33 -48.07 -32.22
N GLU A 133 -0.14 -47.28 -33.29
CA GLU A 133 -0.05 -47.78 -34.67
C GLU A 133 1.17 -48.67 -34.91
N ASN A 134 2.34 -48.31 -34.35
CA ASN A 134 3.56 -49.13 -34.46
C ASN A 134 3.55 -50.39 -33.59
N SER A 135 2.57 -50.54 -32.69
CA SER A 135 2.44 -51.70 -31.81
C SER A 135 1.49 -52.79 -32.34
N LYS A 136 0.89 -52.56 -33.52
CA LYS A 136 0.11 -53.53 -34.30
C LYS A 136 0.95 -54.14 -35.41
#